data_AF-T0AYT9-F1
#
_entry.id   AF-T0AYT9-F1
#
_cell.length_a   1.000
_cell.length_b   1.000
_cell.length_c   1.000
_cell.angle_alpha   90.00
_cell.angle_beta   90.00
_cell.angle_gamma   90.00
#
_symmetry.space_group_name_H-M   'P 1'
#
loop_
_entity.id
_entity.type
_entity.pdbx_description
1 polymer ?
#
loop_
_entity_poly.entity_id
_entity_poly.type
_entity_poly.pdbx_seq_one_letter_code
_entity_poly.pdbx_strand_id
1 'polypeptide(L)'
;MAKTAAERQKAYRERRGQDHRLNLYVTADAGAALARLCKLCRLPQREMLERLILTAEADHLQTLTPDSQEWLEYHGQIEAWEPEP
;
A
#
# COMPACT_ATOMS: atom_id res chain seq x y z
N MET A 1 -5.76 -25.26 22.95
CA MET A 1 -6.87 -25.45 21.97
C MET A 1 -6.42 -24.92 20.62
N ALA A 2 -6.42 -25.75 19.58
CA ALA A 2 -6.15 -25.28 18.22
C ALA A 2 -7.35 -24.46 17.72
N LYS A 3 -7.10 -23.29 17.13
CA LYS A 3 -8.17 -22.39 16.65
C LYS A 3 -9.08 -23.11 15.66
N THR A 4 -10.38 -23.07 15.92
CA THR A 4 -11.39 -23.63 15.02
C THR A 4 -11.36 -22.90 13.67
N ALA A 5 -11.85 -23.53 12.60
CA ALA A 5 -11.90 -22.88 11.28
C ALA A 5 -12.70 -21.56 11.34
N ALA A 6 -13.79 -21.52 12.10
CA ALA A 6 -14.59 -20.32 12.32
C ALA A 6 -13.80 -19.18 12.99
N GLU A 7 -12.99 -19.48 14.00
CA GLU A 7 -12.11 -18.50 14.65
C GLU A 7 -11.01 -17.99 13.70
N ARG A 8 -10.49 -18.85 12.83
CA ARG A 8 -9.53 -18.46 11.79
C ARG A 8 -10.19 -17.54 10.75
N GLN A 9 -11.41 -17.86 10.31
CA GLN A 9 -12.18 -17.01 9.39
C GLN A 9 -12.58 -15.67 10.02
N LYS A 10 -12.87 -15.63 11.33
CA LYS A 10 -13.19 -14.40 12.06
C LYS A 10 -11.96 -13.52 12.18
N ALA A 11 -10.83 -14.07 12.60
CA ALA A 11 -9.56 -13.35 12.66
C ALA A 11 -9.09 -12.85 11.27
N TYR A 12 -9.38 -13.60 10.21
CA TYR A 12 -9.13 -13.17 8.84
C TYR A 12 -10.01 -11.97 8.43
N ARG A 13 -11.29 -12.00 8.78
CA ARG A 13 -12.26 -10.91 8.49
C ARG A 13 -12.00 -9.65 9.31
N GLU A 14 -11.64 -9.80 10.58
CA GLU A 14 -11.26 -8.68 11.47
C GLU A 14 -10.01 -7.97 10.98
N ARG A 15 -9.03 -8.70 10.42
CA ARG A 15 -7.85 -8.10 9.77
C ARG A 15 -8.19 -7.39 8.46
N ARG A 16 -9.11 -7.96 7.67
CA ARG A 16 -9.53 -7.39 6.37
C ARG A 16 -10.39 -6.12 6.49
N GLY A 17 -10.93 -5.80 7.66
CA GLY A 17 -11.80 -4.63 7.86
C GLY A 17 -11.13 -3.28 7.56
N GLN A 18 -9.80 -3.24 7.43
CA GLN A 18 -8.99 -2.05 7.15
C GLN A 18 -8.32 -2.07 5.76
N ASP A 19 -8.48 -3.15 5.00
CA ASP A 19 -7.84 -3.27 3.68
C ASP A 19 -8.63 -2.46 2.63
N HIS A 20 -7.97 -1.52 1.95
CA HIS A 20 -8.53 -0.79 0.81
C HIS A 20 -8.27 -1.52 -0.51
N ARG A 21 -9.26 -1.55 -1.42
CA ARG A 21 -9.11 -2.18 -2.74
C ARG A 21 -8.52 -1.19 -3.75
N LEU A 22 -7.41 -1.58 -4.37
CA LEU A 22 -6.84 -0.89 -5.53
C LEU A 22 -7.52 -1.41 -6.81
N ASN A 23 -8.21 -0.54 -7.55
CA ASN A 23 -8.76 -0.81 -8.87
C ASN A 23 -8.07 0.12 -9.87
N LEU A 24 -7.03 -0.37 -10.53
CA LEU A 24 -6.28 0.43 -11.50
C LEU A 24 -5.67 -0.43 -12.60
N TYR A 25 -5.49 0.18 -13.76
CA TYR A 25 -4.67 -0.36 -14.84
C TYR A 25 -3.25 0.20 -14.72
N VAL A 26 -2.26 -0.63 -15.03
CA VAL A 26 -0.86 -0.23 -15.13
C VAL A 26 -0.36 -0.45 -16.54
N THR A 27 0.71 0.24 -16.91
CA THR A 27 1.41 -0.01 -18.18
C THR A 27 1.98 -1.44 -18.22
N ALA A 28 2.18 -1.97 -19.42
CA ALA A 28 2.77 -3.31 -19.60
C ALA A 28 4.15 -3.43 -18.93
N ASP A 29 4.97 -2.39 -19.04
CA ASP A 29 6.30 -2.35 -18.44
C ASP A 29 6.26 -2.39 -16.91
N ALA A 30 5.34 -1.64 -16.29
CA ALA A 30 5.14 -1.66 -14.85
C ALA A 30 4.66 -3.04 -14.36
N GLY A 31 3.72 -3.66 -15.09
CA GLY A 31 3.27 -5.02 -14.79
C GLY A 31 4.42 -6.05 -14.87
N ALA A 32 5.26 -5.96 -15.90
CA ALA A 32 6.41 -6.85 -16.05
C ALA A 32 7.48 -6.61 -14.96
N ALA A 33 7.74 -5.36 -14.60
CA ALA A 33 8.64 -5.01 -13.50
C ALA A 33 8.14 -5.56 -12.16
N LEU A 34 6.86 -5.37 -11.85
CA LEU A 34 6.24 -5.88 -10.63
C LEU A 34 6.35 -7.41 -10.55
N ALA A 35 6.09 -8.12 -11.65
CA ALA A 35 6.23 -9.59 -11.70
C ALA A 35 7.67 -10.05 -11.42
N ARG A 36 8.67 -9.36 -11.99
CA ARG A 36 10.09 -9.66 -11.73
C ARG A 36 10.46 -9.41 -10.27
N LEU A 37 10.00 -8.30 -9.68
CA LEU A 37 10.24 -7.97 -8.27
C LEU A 37 9.62 -9.02 -7.33
N CYS A 38 8.37 -9.41 -7.57
CA CYS A 38 7.71 -10.47 -6.79
C CYS A 38 8.51 -11.78 -6.85
N LYS A 39 8.99 -12.17 -8.04
CA LYS A 39 9.80 -13.38 -8.22
C LYS A 39 11.14 -13.30 -7.49
N LEU A 40 11.85 -12.16 -7.60
CA LEU A 40 13.14 -11.95 -6.96
C LEU A 40 13.04 -12.01 -5.44
N CYS A 41 12.06 -11.31 -4.87
CA CYS A 41 11.87 -11.22 -3.42
C CYS A 41 11.05 -12.38 -2.83
N ARG A 42 10.47 -13.25 -3.68
CA ARG A 42 9.55 -14.34 -3.31
C ARG A 42 8.35 -13.85 -2.50
N LEU A 43 7.80 -12.70 -2.88
CA LEU A 43 6.65 -12.07 -2.21
C LEU A 43 5.40 -12.10 -3.10
N PRO A 44 4.20 -12.17 -2.50
CA PRO A 44 2.97 -11.97 -3.25
C PRO A 44 2.87 -10.52 -3.73
N GLN A 45 2.14 -10.32 -4.84
CA GLN A 45 2.00 -9.00 -5.48
C GLN A 45 1.44 -7.93 -4.53
N ARG A 46 0.47 -8.29 -3.68
CA ARG A 46 -0.08 -7.39 -2.65
C ARG A 46 1.02 -6.85 -1.74
N GLU A 47 1.82 -7.74 -1.16
CA GLU A 47 2.88 -7.35 -0.22
C GLU A 47 3.98 -6.55 -0.91
N MET A 48 4.31 -6.90 -2.17
CA MET A 48 5.25 -6.11 -2.96
C MET A 48 4.74 -4.69 -3.20
N LEU A 49 3.47 -4.51 -3.56
CA LEU A 49 2.87 -3.19 -3.76
C LEU A 49 2.82 -2.39 -2.45
N GLU A 50 2.38 -3.00 -1.35
CA GLU A 50 2.37 -2.36 -0.03
C GLU A 50 3.77 -1.87 0.36
N ARG A 51 4.81 -2.70 0.18
CA ARG A 51 6.20 -2.31 0.46
C ARG A 51 6.67 -1.18 -0.42
N LEU A 52 6.44 -1.25 -1.73
CA LEU A 52 6.86 -0.20 -2.66
C LEU A 52 6.21 1.15 -2.34
N ILE A 53 4.90 1.15 -2.02
CA ILE A 53 4.17 2.36 -1.64
C ILE A 53 4.73 2.95 -0.34
N LEU A 54 4.86 2.14 0.71
CA LEU A 54 5.34 2.61 2.02
C LEU A 54 6.81 3.05 1.99
N THR A 55 7.66 2.40 1.18
CA THR A 55 9.04 2.82 1.00
C THR A 55 9.10 4.15 0.25
N ALA A 56 8.35 4.32 -0.84
CA ALA A 56 8.32 5.58 -1.56
C ALA A 56 7.79 6.74 -0.69
N GLU A 57 6.76 6.48 0.12
CA GLU A 57 6.26 7.43 1.13
C GLU A 57 7.35 7.79 2.15
N ALA A 58 7.98 6.79 2.78
CA ALA A 58 9.01 7.01 3.79
C ALA A 58 10.23 7.76 3.23
N ASP A 59 10.61 7.49 1.98
CA ASP A 59 11.69 8.22 1.30
C ASP A 59 11.28 9.67 1.01
N HIS A 60 10.03 9.92 0.61
CA HIS A 60 9.51 11.27 0.42
C HIS A 60 9.47 12.05 1.75
N LEU A 61 8.95 11.43 2.82
CA LEU A 61 8.86 12.06 4.14
C LEU A 61 10.24 12.43 4.71
N GLN A 62 11.29 11.67 4.41
CA GLN A 62 12.66 12.02 4.80
C GLN A 62 13.19 13.29 4.11
N THR A 63 12.62 13.68 2.97
CA THR A 63 13.00 14.91 2.28
C THR A 63 12.28 16.15 2.80
N LEU A 64 11.17 15.96 3.52
CA LEU A 64 10.39 17.06 4.06
C LEU A 64 10.98 17.56 5.38
N THR A 65 10.98 18.88 5.54
CA THR A 65 11.35 19.49 6.83
C THR A 65 10.15 19.40 7.78
N PRO A 66 10.34 18.96 9.04
CA PRO A 66 9.27 18.98 10.04
C PRO A 66 8.66 20.38 10.16
N ASP A 67 7.32 20.44 10.25
CA ASP A 67 6.53 21.68 10.35
C ASP A 67 6.64 22.64 9.14
N SER A 68 7.25 22.20 8.03
CA SER A 68 7.15 22.92 6.77
C SER A 68 5.71 22.91 6.25
N GLN A 69 5.39 23.90 5.40
CA GLN A 69 4.08 23.95 4.76
C GLN A 69 3.78 22.66 3.98
N GLU A 70 4.76 22.08 3.30
CA GLU A 70 4.64 20.81 2.56
C GLU A 70 4.35 19.62 3.50
N TRP A 71 4.94 19.61 4.70
CA TRP A 71 4.66 18.61 5.74
C TRP A 71 3.21 18.72 6.25
N LEU A 72 2.75 19.95 6.49
CA LEU A 72 1.37 20.22 6.92
C LEU A 72 0.36 19.92 5.82
N GLU A 73 0.69 20.15 4.55
CA GLU A 73 -0.16 19.80 3.40
C GLU A 73 -0.27 18.28 3.24
N TYR A 74 0.86 17.56 3.34
CA TYR A 74 0.88 16.09 3.31
C TYR A 74 -0.03 15.47 4.39
N HIS A 75 0.05 16.00 5.62
CA HIS A 75 -0.72 15.50 6.75
C HIS A 75 -2.13 16.11 6.90
N GLY A 76 -2.39 17.24 6.23
CA GLY A 76 -3.61 18.05 6.41
C GLY A 76 -4.58 18.05 5.24
N GLN A 77 -4.19 17.64 4.02
CA GLN A 77 -5.05 17.71 2.85
C GLN A 77 -4.90 16.49 1.90
N ILE A 78 -5.66 15.43 2.18
CA ILE A 78 -6.17 14.50 1.14
C ILE A 78 -7.69 14.65 1.05
N GLU A 79 -8.23 15.87 1.15
CA GLU A 79 -9.68 16.10 0.93
C GLU A 79 -10.02 16.45 -0.53
N ALA A 80 -9.03 16.65 -1.42
CA ALA A 80 -9.29 17.15 -2.78
C ALA A 80 -8.38 16.60 -3.89
N TRP A 81 -7.78 15.42 -3.72
CA TRP A 81 -7.07 14.77 -4.83
C TRP A 81 -7.96 13.69 -5.46
N GLU A 82 -8.73 14.08 -6.48
CA GLU A 82 -9.34 13.14 -7.41
C GLU A 82 -8.31 12.81 -8.49
N PRO A 83 -7.82 11.56 -8.60
CA PRO A 83 -6.99 11.18 -9.72
C PRO A 83 -7.80 11.31 -11.02
N GLU A 84 -7.27 12.03 -12.00
CA GLU A 84 -7.89 12.13 -13.33
C GLU A 84 -8.07 10.72 -13.94
N PRO A 85 -9.20 10.49 -14.64
CA PRO A 85 -9.66 9.16 -15.06
C PRO A 85 -8.77 8.45 -16.09
#